data_AF-A0A6G2BNI6-F1
#
_entry.id   AF-A0A6G2BNI6-F1
#
_cell.length_a   1.000
_cell.length_b   1.000
_cell.length_c   1.000
_cell.angle_alpha   90.00
_cell.angle_beta   90.00
_cell.angle_gamma   90.00
#
_symmetry.space_group_name_H-M   'P 1'
#
loop_
_entity.id
_entity.type
_entity.pdbx_description
1 polymer ?
#
loop_
_entity_poly.entity_id
_entity_poly.type
_entity_poly.pdbx_seq_one_letter_code
_entity_poly.pdbx_strand_id
1 'polypeptide(L)'
;MDKFSSKIARISGMTNKEIIDLHLAMQEEIKKQYKLRANQKNLQNAISLCEKCVAISGIVIEAMKKNHRAECDEYARLIGRLSPNSKFYYPNHAAARQLCIILKKQGNTNQIAYIEDKMAREGWGSGKSVDLLDL
;
A
#
# COMPACT_ATOMS: atom_id res chain seq x y z
N MET A 1 4.05 8.72 -20.19
CA MET A 1 4.41 8.06 -18.92
C MET A 1 3.56 8.69 -17.82
N ASP A 2 2.81 7.92 -17.02
CA ASP A 2 2.06 8.53 -15.91
C ASP A 2 3.02 9.05 -14.84
N LYS A 3 2.58 10.08 -14.09
CA LYS A 3 3.40 10.84 -13.13
C LYS A 3 4.01 10.01 -11.99
N PHE A 4 3.54 8.79 -11.75
CA PHE A 4 4.03 7.93 -10.67
C PHE A 4 5.09 6.93 -11.13
N SER A 5 5.07 6.54 -12.41
CA SER A 5 6.03 5.58 -12.97
C SER A 5 7.49 5.98 -12.73
N SER A 6 7.83 7.26 -12.90
CA SER A 6 9.20 7.76 -12.66
C SER A 6 9.59 7.73 -11.18
N LYS A 7 8.64 7.95 -10.26
CA LYS A 7 8.88 7.86 -8.82
C LYS A 7 9.07 6.39 -8.39
N ILE A 8 8.23 5.49 -8.90
CA ILE A 8 8.35 4.04 -8.65
C ILE A 8 9.70 3.52 -9.13
N ALA A 9 10.18 3.96 -10.29
CA ALA A 9 11.49 3.55 -10.80
C ALA A 9 12.67 3.93 -9.88
N ARG A 10 12.49 4.92 -9.00
CA ARG A 10 13.50 5.39 -8.05
C ARG A 10 13.17 5.03 -6.60
N ILE A 11 12.21 4.12 -6.39
CA ILE A 11 11.66 3.80 -5.06
C ILE A 11 12.72 3.31 -4.07
N SER A 12 13.77 2.64 -4.55
CA SER A 12 14.88 2.15 -3.72
C SER A 12 15.72 3.25 -3.08
N GLY A 13 15.71 4.46 -3.65
CA GLY A 13 16.41 5.62 -3.11
C GLY A 13 15.55 6.53 -2.25
N MET A 14 14.28 6.18 -2.03
CA MET A 14 13.34 6.99 -1.26
C MET A 14 13.38 6.60 0.23
N THR A 15 13.14 7.57 1.10
CA THR A 15 12.92 7.32 2.53
C THR A 15 11.62 6.55 2.76
N ASN A 16 11.50 5.89 3.92
CA ASN A 16 10.27 5.16 4.28
C ASN A 16 9.02 6.05 4.18
N LYS A 17 9.11 7.29 4.68
CA LYS A 17 8.02 8.27 4.60
C LYS A 17 7.64 8.59 3.15
N GLU A 18 8.62 8.84 2.28
CA GLU A 18 8.35 9.14 0.87
C GLU A 18 7.71 7.96 0.13
N ILE A 19 8.10 6.72 0.45
CA ILE A 19 7.48 5.49 -0.08
C ILE A 19 6.01 5.41 0.32
N ILE A 20 5.71 5.66 1.60
CA ILE A 20 4.34 5.67 2.14
C ILE A 20 3.51 6.79 1.48
N ASP A 21 4.05 8.01 1.41
CA ASP A 21 3.37 9.16 0.81
C ASP A 21 3.09 8.94 -0.69
N LEU A 22 4.02 8.30 -1.41
CA LEU A 22 3.81 7.88 -2.81
C LEU A 22 2.64 6.89 -2.93
N HIS A 23 2.61 5.88 -2.06
CA HIS A 23 1.54 4.89 -2.05
C HIS A 23 0.17 5.55 -1.79
N LEU A 24 0.08 6.44 -0.81
CA LEU A 24 -1.15 7.18 -0.48
C LEU A 24 -1.58 8.10 -1.64
N ALA A 25 -0.63 8.81 -2.27
CA ALA A 25 -0.92 9.67 -3.42
C ALA A 25 -1.48 8.89 -4.61
N MET A 26 -0.99 7.67 -4.86
CA MET A 26 -1.56 6.78 -5.87
C MET A 26 -2.97 6.32 -5.50
N GLN A 27 -3.25 6.00 -4.24
CA GLN A 27 -4.60 5.64 -3.80
C GLN A 27 -5.60 6.78 -4.04
N GLU A 28 -5.21 8.03 -3.77
CA GLU A 28 -6.05 9.19 -4.05
C GLU A 28 -6.29 9.40 -5.55
N GLU A 29 -5.28 9.15 -6.40
CA GLU A 29 -5.46 9.21 -7.85
C GLU A 29 -6.38 8.09 -8.36
N ILE A 30 -6.26 6.86 -7.83
CA ILE A 30 -7.16 5.75 -8.17
C ILE A 30 -8.61 6.14 -7.91
N LYS A 31 -8.91 6.75 -6.75
CA LYS A 31 -10.26 7.22 -6.42
C LYS A 31 -10.78 8.22 -7.48
N LYS A 32 -9.95 9.19 -7.88
CA LYS A 32 -10.30 10.19 -8.90
C LYS A 32 -10.59 9.55 -10.26
N GLN A 33 -9.71 8.67 -10.73
CA GLN A 33 -9.86 8.00 -12.02
C GLN A 33 -11.07 7.06 -12.03
N TYR A 34 -11.24 6.25 -10.99
CA TYR A 34 -12.33 5.27 -10.91
C TYR A 34 -13.72 5.91 -10.73
N LYS A 35 -13.80 7.13 -10.17
CA LYS A 35 -15.04 7.93 -10.16
C LYS A 35 -15.54 8.18 -11.59
N LEU A 36 -14.64 8.36 -12.55
CA LEU A 36 -14.92 8.62 -13.97
C LEU A 36 -14.87 7.36 -14.85
N ARG A 37 -14.93 6.16 -14.26
CA ARG A 37 -14.79 4.85 -14.95
C ARG A 37 -15.75 4.58 -16.11
N ALA A 38 -16.83 5.36 -16.26
CA ALA A 38 -17.69 5.27 -17.44
C ALA A 38 -16.92 5.63 -18.73
N ASN A 39 -15.90 6.49 -18.61
CA ASN A 39 -14.92 6.69 -19.66
C ASN A 39 -13.85 5.59 -19.58
N GLN A 40 -13.70 4.85 -20.68
CA GLN A 40 -12.77 3.72 -20.76
C GLN A 40 -11.32 4.10 -20.44
N LYS A 41 -10.87 5.30 -20.82
CA LYS A 41 -9.51 5.78 -20.53
C LYS A 41 -9.30 5.94 -19.02
N ASN A 42 -10.27 6.49 -18.31
CA ASN A 42 -10.19 6.65 -16.86
C ASN A 42 -10.24 5.30 -16.14
N LEU A 43 -11.03 4.35 -16.62
CA LEU A 43 -11.03 2.98 -16.09
C LEU A 43 -9.65 2.32 -16.27
N GLN A 44 -9.05 2.41 -17.46
CA GLN A 44 -7.71 1.85 -17.72
C GLN A 44 -6.62 2.51 -16.86
N ASN A 45 -6.69 3.84 -16.67
CA ASN A 45 -5.78 4.53 -15.75
C ASN A 45 -5.94 4.02 -14.30
N ALA A 46 -7.17 3.82 -13.83
CA ALA A 46 -7.42 3.29 -12.49
C ALA A 46 -6.87 1.87 -12.33
N ILE A 47 -7.06 1.00 -13.33
CA ILE A 47 -6.49 -0.36 -13.35
C ILE A 47 -4.97 -0.29 -13.25
N SER A 48 -4.32 0.49 -14.12
CA SER A 48 -2.85 0.59 -14.15
C SER A 48 -2.28 1.14 -12.84
N LEU A 49 -2.97 2.09 -12.19
CA LEU A 49 -2.55 2.59 -10.88
C LEU A 49 -2.73 1.53 -9.79
N CYS A 50 -3.82 0.77 -9.80
CA CYS A 50 -4.01 -0.32 -8.85
C CYS A 50 -2.91 -1.39 -9.00
N GLU A 51 -2.58 -1.78 -10.24
CA GLU A 51 -1.51 -2.73 -10.53
C GLU A 51 -0.16 -2.24 -10.00
N LYS A 52 0.15 -0.95 -10.18
CA LYS A 52 1.36 -0.33 -9.62
C LYS A 52 1.39 -0.36 -8.10
N CYS A 53 0.27 -0.06 -7.44
CA CYS A 53 0.16 -0.18 -5.98
C CYS A 53 0.41 -1.61 -5.50
N VAL A 54 -0.17 -2.61 -6.17
CA VAL A 54 0.06 -4.03 -5.85
C VAL A 54 1.50 -4.44 -6.11
N ALA A 55 2.13 -3.92 -7.18
CA ALA A 55 3.52 -4.25 -7.50
C ALA A 55 4.49 -3.81 -6.40
N ILE A 56 4.26 -2.65 -5.79
CA ILE A 56 5.13 -2.09 -4.74
C ILE A 56 4.68 -2.43 -3.31
N SER A 57 3.61 -3.19 -3.12
CA SER A 57 2.96 -3.39 -1.81
C SER A 57 3.92 -3.95 -0.74
N GLY A 58 4.79 -4.88 -1.09
CA GLY A 58 5.81 -5.42 -0.19
C GLY A 58 6.84 -4.38 0.27
N ILE A 59 7.24 -3.46 -0.62
CA ILE A 59 8.15 -2.36 -0.25
C ILE A 59 7.44 -1.39 0.69
N VAL A 60 6.16 -1.11 0.41
CA VAL A 60 5.35 -0.18 1.20
C VAL A 60 5.10 -0.72 2.61
N ILE A 61 4.75 -2.00 2.78
CA ILE A 61 4.50 -2.54 4.11
C ILE A 61 5.75 -2.52 4.98
N GLU A 62 6.92 -2.84 4.41
CA GLU A 62 8.19 -2.75 5.14
C GLU A 62 8.56 -1.29 5.47
N ALA A 63 8.29 -0.34 4.56
CA ALA A 63 8.45 1.08 4.85
C ALA A 63 7.54 1.53 6.00
N MET A 64 6.27 1.09 6.03
CA MET A 64 5.33 1.38 7.11
C MET A 64 5.81 0.83 8.45
N LYS A 65 6.26 -0.42 8.49
CA LYS A 65 6.83 -1.05 9.69
C LYS A 65 8.03 -0.25 10.23
N LYS A 66 8.99 0.09 9.36
CA LYS A 66 10.20 0.83 9.74
C LYS A 66 9.87 2.26 10.18
N ASN A 67 8.94 2.93 9.52
CA ASN A 67 8.49 4.27 9.90
C ASN A 67 7.83 4.24 11.29
N HIS A 68 6.96 3.27 11.54
CA HIS A 68 6.32 3.10 12.84
C HIS A 68 7.32 2.82 13.97
N ARG A 69 8.34 1.97 13.72
CA ARG A 69 9.43 1.74 14.66
C ARG A 69 10.16 3.05 15.00
N ALA A 70 10.53 3.82 13.97
CA ALA A 70 11.23 5.10 14.17
C ALA A 70 10.39 6.10 14.99
N GLU A 71 9.08 6.18 14.74
CA GLU A 71 8.16 7.02 15.53
C GLU A 71 8.10 6.57 17.01
N CYS A 72 8.11 5.27 17.27
CA CYS A 72 8.13 4.74 18.63
C CYS A 72 9.46 5.02 19.35
N ASP A 73 10.59 4.88 18.65
CA ASP A 73 11.92 5.17 19.18
C ASP A 73 12.08 6.67 19.48
N GLU A 74 11.56 7.53 18.61
CA GLU A 74 11.53 8.97 18.83
C GLU A 74 10.68 9.34 20.05
N TYR A 75 9.47 8.75 20.17
CA TYR A 75 8.63 8.94 21.35
C TYR A 75 9.37 8.53 22.63
N ALA A 76 10.02 7.37 22.63
CA ALA A 76 10.76 6.88 23.79
C ALA A 76 11.91 7.82 24.19
N ARG A 77 12.62 8.37 23.19
CA ARG A 77 13.70 9.33 23.43
C ARG A 77 13.20 10.64 24.02
N LEU A 78 12.05 11.15 23.54
CA LEU A 78 11.52 12.45 23.95
C LEU A 78 10.77 12.40 25.29
N ILE A 79 10.04 11.31 25.55
CA ILE A 79 9.13 11.19 26.70
C ILE A 79 9.75 10.33 27.82
N GLY A 80 10.78 9.54 27.53
CA GLY A 80 11.44 8.67 28.51
C GLY A 80 10.66 7.39 28.86
N ARG A 81 9.68 7.01 28.04
CA ARG A 81 8.89 5.77 28.20
C ARG A 81 8.48 5.20 26.84
N LEU A 82 8.16 3.91 26.79
CA LEU A 82 7.69 3.26 25.57
C LEU A 82 6.43 3.95 25.00
N SER A 83 6.33 4.01 23.68
CA SER A 83 5.16 4.52 22.98
C SER A 83 3.90 3.73 23.38
N PRO A 84 2.78 4.40 23.69
CA PRO A 84 1.50 3.71 23.89
C PRO A 84 1.00 3.04 22.60
N ASN A 85 1.53 3.46 21.44
CA ASN A 85 1.27 2.85 20.14
C ASN A 85 2.39 1.87 19.77
N SER A 86 2.77 0.96 20.67
CA SER A 86 3.88 0.02 20.47
C SER A 86 3.54 -1.18 19.57
N LYS A 87 2.33 -1.23 19.02
CA LYS A 87 1.88 -2.30 18.13
C LYS A 87 1.70 -1.75 16.72
N PHE A 88 2.29 -2.43 15.76
CA PHE A 88 2.01 -2.18 14.35
C PHE A 88 0.80 -3.00 13.92
N TYR A 89 -0.22 -2.33 13.39
CA TYR A 89 -1.41 -2.97 12.83
C TYR A 89 -1.30 -3.02 11.32
N TYR A 90 -1.46 -4.22 10.74
CA TYR A 90 -1.43 -4.37 9.29
C TYR A 90 -2.64 -3.70 8.65
N PRO A 91 -2.44 -2.73 7.73
CA PRO A 91 -3.52 -2.00 7.11
C PRO A 91 -4.22 -2.82 6.01
N ASN A 92 -5.40 -2.36 5.59
CA ASN A 92 -6.07 -2.85 4.39
C ASN A 92 -5.44 -2.28 3.12
N HIS A 93 -5.32 -3.08 2.06
CA HIS A 93 -4.83 -2.62 0.76
C HIS A 93 -5.98 -2.27 -0.21
N ALA A 94 -6.48 -1.04 -0.14
CA ALA A 94 -7.67 -0.60 -0.88
C ALA A 94 -7.53 -0.76 -2.41
N ALA A 95 -6.35 -0.48 -2.96
CA ALA A 95 -6.08 -0.61 -4.40
C ALA A 95 -6.16 -2.08 -4.88
N ALA A 96 -5.70 -3.04 -4.07
CA ALA A 96 -5.81 -4.47 -4.40
C ALA A 96 -7.28 -4.89 -4.42
N ARG A 97 -8.04 -4.50 -3.40
CA ARG A 97 -9.48 -4.79 -3.31
C ARG A 97 -10.24 -4.21 -4.53
N GLN A 98 -9.93 -2.98 -4.91
CA GLN A 98 -10.51 -2.33 -6.09
C GLN A 98 -10.13 -3.06 -7.39
N LEU A 99 -8.89 -3.50 -7.53
CA LEU A 99 -8.45 -4.28 -8.69
C LEU A 99 -9.17 -5.63 -8.79
N CYS A 100 -9.29 -6.37 -7.68
CA CYS A 100 -10.03 -7.63 -7.66
C CYS A 100 -11.50 -7.45 -8.06
N ILE A 101 -12.16 -6.35 -7.64
CA ILE A 101 -13.53 -6.03 -8.08
C ILE A 101 -13.62 -5.82 -9.60
N ILE A 102 -12.63 -5.16 -10.19
CA ILE A 102 -12.59 -4.92 -11.64
C ILE A 102 -12.31 -6.23 -12.39
N LEU A 103 -11.31 -6.99 -11.96
CA LEU A 103 -10.94 -8.28 -12.56
C LEU A 103 -12.08 -9.29 -12.50
N LYS A 104 -12.86 -9.29 -11.40
CA LYS A 104 -14.03 -10.16 -11.25
C LYS A 104 -15.07 -9.90 -12.34
N LYS A 105 -15.30 -8.63 -12.70
CA LYS A 105 -16.20 -8.25 -13.79
C LYS A 105 -15.66 -8.65 -15.16
N GLN A 106 -14.35 -8.78 -15.29
CA GLN A 106 -13.66 -9.23 -16.51
C GLN A 106 -13.48 -10.75 -16.58
N GLY A 107 -13.89 -11.50 -15.55
CA GLY A 107 -13.72 -12.95 -15.47
C GLY A 107 -12.28 -13.42 -15.22
N ASN A 108 -11.36 -12.53 -14.83
CA ASN A 108 -9.96 -12.88 -14.63
C ASN A 108 -9.70 -13.39 -13.20
N THR A 109 -10.12 -14.62 -12.92
CA THR A 109 -10.04 -15.25 -11.59
C THR A 109 -8.61 -15.60 -11.18
N ASN A 110 -7.75 -15.98 -12.13
CA ASN A 110 -6.36 -16.34 -11.85
C ASN A 110 -5.58 -15.14 -11.28
N GLN A 111 -5.77 -13.96 -11.87
CA GLN A 111 -5.10 -12.74 -11.39
C GLN A 111 -5.60 -12.33 -9.99
N ILE A 112 -6.89 -12.56 -9.70
CA ILE A 112 -7.45 -12.32 -8.36
C ILE A 112 -6.76 -13.20 -7.32
N ALA A 113 -6.66 -14.51 -7.58
CA ALA A 113 -6.03 -15.45 -6.67
C ALA A 113 -4.57 -15.08 -6.37
N TYR A 114 -3.81 -14.68 -7.40
CA TYR A 114 -2.44 -14.20 -7.23
C TYR A 114 -2.36 -12.95 -6.34
N ILE A 115 -3.24 -11.96 -6.57
CA ILE A 115 -3.26 -10.73 -5.77
C ILE A 115 -3.61 -11.05 -4.31
N GLU A 116 -4.63 -11.87 -4.08
CA GLU A 116 -5.08 -12.25 -2.73
C GLU A 116 -4.00 -13.01 -1.96
N ASP A 117 -3.33 -13.98 -2.59
CA ASP A 117 -2.18 -14.68 -1.99
C ASP A 117 -1.04 -13.71 -1.63
N LYS A 118 -0.69 -12.80 -2.55
CA LYS A 118 0.36 -11.80 -2.30
C LYS A 118 -0.01 -10.89 -1.12
N MET A 119 -1.23 -10.36 -1.09
CA MET A 119 -1.69 -9.50 0.00
C MET A 119 -1.68 -10.25 1.33
N ALA A 120 -2.10 -11.52 1.35
CA ALA A 120 -2.08 -12.35 2.55
C ALA A 120 -0.66 -12.62 3.06
N ARG A 121 0.28 -12.97 2.17
CA ARG A 121 1.70 -13.22 2.53
C ARG A 121 2.38 -11.98 3.10
N GLU A 122 2.06 -10.81 2.59
CA GLU A 122 2.58 -9.53 3.08
C GLU A 122 1.81 -8.99 4.31
N GLY A 123 0.77 -9.69 4.75
CA GLY A 123 -0.01 -9.33 5.94
C GLY A 123 -1.11 -8.29 5.70
N TRP A 124 -1.27 -7.76 4.48
CA TRP A 124 -2.31 -6.77 4.16
C TRP A 124 -3.71 -7.28 4.45
N GLY A 125 -4.51 -6.47 5.14
CA GLY A 125 -5.91 -6.79 5.48
C GLY A 125 -6.09 -7.97 6.44
N SER A 126 -5.00 -8.44 7.06
CA SER A 126 -5.05 -9.59 7.97
C SER A 126 -5.72 -9.28 9.32
N GLY A 127 -5.85 -8.00 9.68
CA GLY A 127 -6.30 -7.58 11.01
C GLY A 127 -5.32 -7.93 12.14
N LYS A 128 -4.17 -8.51 11.80
CA LYS A 128 -3.12 -8.85 12.76
C LYS A 128 -2.39 -7.60 13.22
N SER A 129 -1.79 -7.71 14.39
CA SER A 129 -0.79 -6.77 14.87
C SER A 129 0.46 -7.52 15.27
N VAL A 130 1.58 -6.81 15.29
CA VAL A 130 2.86 -7.29 15.81
C VAL A 130 3.40 -6.27 16.80
N ASP A 131 4.04 -6.76 17.86
CA ASP A 131 4.67 -5.90 18.85
C ASP A 131 5.94 -5.26 18.27
N LEU A 132 6.33 -4.09 18.79
CA LEU A 132 7.54 -3.38 18.35
C LEU A 132 8.81 -4.24 18.42
N LEU A 133 8.86 -5.21 19.34
CA LEU A 133 10.02 -6.11 19.46
C LEU A 133 10.08 -7.14 18.34
N ASP A 134 8.96 -7.41 17.66
CA ASP A 134 8.82 -8.42 16.60
C ASP A 134 8.85 -7.80 15.18
N LEU A 135 9.04 -6.47 15.07
CA LEU A 135 9.00 -5.72 13.81
C LEU A 135 10.28 -5.79 12.97
#